data_AF-A0A0U1KXG7-F1
#
_entry.id   AF-A0A0U1KXG7-F1
#
_cell.length_a   1.000
_cell.length_b   1.000
_cell.length_c   1.000
_cell.angle_alpha   90.00
_cell.angle_beta   90.00
_cell.angle_gamma   90.00
#
_symmetry.space_group_name_H-M   'P 1'
#
loop_
_entity.id
_entity.type
_entity.pdbx_description
1 polymer ?
#
loop_
_entity_poly.entity_id
_entity_poly.type
_entity_poly.pdbx_seq_one_letter_code
_entity_poly.pdbx_strand_id
1 'polypeptide(L)'
;MPFVRKIVNSNILAGIIDVPEGLKNKKVEVLVFPLEDNTINDSSNKNHKLAKGILAKYKNPAFIDRESTAWVEAVKEKHEYR
;
A
#
# COMPACT_ATOMS: atom_id res chain seq x y z
N MET A 1 -12.32 18.58 4.31
CA MET A 1 -11.62 18.65 5.61
C MET A 1 -10.71 19.87 5.61
N PRO A 2 -10.72 20.69 6.67
CA PRO A 2 -9.76 21.78 6.81
C PRO A 2 -8.37 21.21 7.10
N PHE A 3 -7.34 21.71 6.41
CA PHE A 3 -5.94 21.38 6.70
C PHE A 3 -5.11 22.66 6.63
N VAL A 4 -3.99 22.69 7.36
CA VAL A 4 -3.07 23.83 7.34
C VAL A 4 -1.85 23.45 6.51
N ARG A 5 -1.57 24.27 5.49
CA ARG A 5 -0.34 24.21 4.70
C ARG A 5 0.53 25.40 5.06
N LYS A 6 1.79 25.16 5.44
CA LYS A 6 2.74 26.23 5.75
C LYS A 6 4.15 25.86 5.31
N ILE A 7 4.84 26.79 4.66
CA ILE A 7 6.26 26.66 4.36
C ILE A 7 7.04 27.30 5.51
N VAL A 8 7.89 26.54 6.17
CA VAL A 8 8.70 27.00 7.31
C VAL A 8 10.15 26.57 7.14
N ASN A 9 11.06 27.23 7.86
CA ASN A 9 12.41 26.71 8.00
C ASN A 9 12.40 25.53 8.98
N SER A 10 13.05 24.43 8.62
CA SER A 10 13.19 23.21 9.43
C SER A 10 13.71 23.47 10.84
N ASN A 11 14.47 24.55 11.06
CA ASN A 11 15.05 24.87 12.36
C ASN A 11 13.98 25.18 13.41
N ILE A 12 12.83 25.69 12.97
CA ILE A 12 11.67 25.96 13.85
C ILE A 12 11.05 24.62 14.32
N LEU A 13 11.16 23.57 13.51
CA LEU A 13 10.61 22.24 13.82
C LEU A 13 11.55 21.40 14.70
N ALA A 14 12.84 21.72 14.75
CA ALA A 14 13.85 20.94 15.46
C ALA A 14 13.63 20.86 16.99
N GLY A 15 12.84 21.78 17.57
CA GLY A 15 12.46 21.73 18.99
C GLY A 15 11.09 21.09 19.25
N ILE A 16 10.36 20.69 18.20
CA ILE A 16 9.00 20.14 18.28
C ILE A 16 9.00 18.66 17.88
N ILE A 17 9.79 18.31 16.85
CA ILE A 17 9.91 16.95 16.30
C ILE A 17 11.36 16.66 15.91
N ASP A 18 11.73 15.38 15.91
CA ASP A 18 13.02 14.95 15.38
C ASP A 18 13.05 15.09 13.86
N VAL A 19 13.78 16.09 13.37
CA VAL A 19 13.95 16.35 11.94
C VAL A 19 15.16 15.55 11.41
N PRO A 20 14.99 14.73 10.36
CA PRO A 20 16.09 14.02 9.70
C PRO A 20 17.19 14.97 9.25
N GLU A 21 18.46 14.53 9.33
CA GLU A 21 19.62 15.38 9.07
C GLU A 21 19.60 16.04 7.69
N GLY A 22 19.13 15.31 6.66
CA GLY A 22 19.00 15.83 5.30
C GLY A 22 17.96 16.95 5.13
N LEU A 23 17.09 17.16 6.12
CA LEU A 23 16.05 18.20 6.13
C LEU A 23 16.37 19.36 7.07
N LYS A 24 17.47 19.30 7.83
CA LYS A 24 17.92 20.41 8.70
C LYS A 24 18.39 21.61 7.85
N ASN A 25 18.23 22.81 8.40
CA ASN A 25 18.53 24.11 7.75
C ASN A 25 17.90 24.34 6.37
N LYS A 26 16.78 23.67 6.04
CA LYS A 26 16.10 23.80 4.74
C LYS A 26 14.70 24.39 4.91
N LYS A 27 14.20 25.00 3.83
CA LYS A 27 12.77 25.33 3.72
C LYS A 27 12.00 24.04 3.49
N VAL A 28 11.08 23.72 4.38
CA VAL A 28 10.25 22.52 4.34
C VAL A 28 8.78 22.91 4.33
N GLU A 29 7.97 22.06 3.72
CA GLU A 29 6.51 22.20 3.72
C GLU A 29 5.93 21.36 4.85
N VAL A 30 5.08 21.97 5.67
CA VAL A 30 4.37 21.32 6.77
C VAL A 30 2.89 21.27 6.42
N LEU A 31 2.33 20.06 6.51
CA LEU A 31 0.93 19.78 6.33
C LEU A 31 0.38 19.26 7.66
N VAL A 32 -0.58 19.98 8.23
CA VAL A 32 -1.26 19.58 9.47
C VAL A 32 -2.68 19.16 9.13
N PHE A 33 -2.98 17.90 9.43
CA PHE A 33 -4.30 17.31 9.24
C PHE A 33 -4.95 17.10 10.61
N PRO A 34 -6.26 17.40 10.76
CA PRO A 34 -6.99 17.02 11.95
C PRO A 34 -7.00 15.49 12.04
N LEU A 35 -6.66 14.95 13.20
CA LEU A 35 -6.85 13.54 13.48
C LEU A 35 -8.35 13.32 13.69
N GLU A 36 -8.98 12.47 12.88
CA GLU A 36 -10.31 11.99 13.21
C GLU A 36 -10.18 10.97 14.35
N ASP A 37 -10.87 11.21 15.48
CA ASP A 37 -10.83 10.41 16.73
C ASP A 37 -11.40 8.98 16.59
N ASN A 38 -11.07 8.28 15.51
CA ASN A 38 -11.44 6.89 15.27
C ASN A 38 -10.24 5.95 15.40
N THR A 39 -9.43 6.14 16.44
CA THR A 39 -8.90 5.07 17.32
C THR A 39 -7.63 5.54 18.05
N ILE A 40 -7.76 5.81 19.35
CA ILE A 40 -6.72 5.43 20.31
C ILE A 40 -6.69 3.90 20.28
N ASN A 41 -5.94 3.32 19.35
CA ASN A 41 -5.52 1.92 19.36
C ASN A 41 -4.27 1.83 18.49
N ASP A 42 -3.14 1.80 19.18
CA ASP A 42 -2.04 0.86 18.95
C ASP A 42 -1.96 0.23 17.55
N SER A 43 -0.86 0.56 16.87
CA SER A 43 0.04 -0.42 16.26
C SER A 43 -0.60 -1.73 15.75
N SER A 44 -1.56 -1.62 14.83
CA SER A 44 -1.79 -2.71 13.89
C SER A 44 -2.13 -2.11 12.55
N ASN A 45 -1.20 -2.32 11.61
CA ASN A 45 -1.49 -2.38 10.20
C ASN A 45 -2.90 -2.97 10.02
N LYS A 46 -3.88 -2.12 9.72
CA LYS A 46 -5.15 -2.57 9.18
C LYS A 46 -4.81 -3.08 7.79
N ASN A 47 -4.26 -4.31 7.75
CA ASN A 47 -4.23 -5.15 6.58
C ASN A 47 -5.69 -5.30 6.20
N HIS A 48 -6.15 -4.41 5.32
CA HIS A 48 -7.41 -4.60 4.63
C HIS A 48 -7.28 -6.00 4.05
N LYS A 49 -8.02 -6.98 4.62
CA LYS A 49 -7.96 -8.37 4.17
C LYS A 49 -8.57 -8.38 2.77
N LEU A 50 -7.75 -8.04 1.78
CA LEU A 50 -8.10 -8.06 0.39
C LEU A 50 -8.64 -9.47 0.13
N ALA A 51 -9.74 -9.58 -0.61
CA ALA A 51 -10.34 -10.86 -0.98
C ALA A 51 -9.30 -11.86 -1.55
N LYS A 52 -8.21 -11.32 -2.11
CA LYS A 52 -6.98 -12.00 -2.54
C LYS A 52 -6.41 -13.02 -1.53
N GLY A 53 -6.60 -12.82 -0.22
CA GLY A 53 -6.07 -13.72 0.82
C GLY A 53 -7.01 -14.84 1.26
N ILE A 54 -8.33 -14.70 1.06
CA ILE A 54 -9.34 -15.66 1.59
C ILE A 54 -9.30 -16.99 0.84
N LEU A 55 -8.98 -16.93 -0.46
CA LEU A 55 -8.90 -18.10 -1.34
C LEU A 55 -7.51 -18.72 -1.40
N ALA A 56 -6.53 -18.19 -0.64
CA ALA A 56 -5.16 -18.70 -0.63
C ALA A 56 -5.07 -20.19 -0.25
N LYS A 57 -6.01 -20.69 0.58
CA LYS A 57 -6.09 -22.11 0.97
C LYS A 57 -6.43 -23.06 -0.19
N TYR A 58 -6.99 -22.54 -1.30
CA TYR A 58 -7.33 -23.32 -2.49
C TYR A 58 -6.26 -23.22 -3.58
N LYS A 59 -5.19 -22.43 -3.35
CA LYS A 59 -4.09 -22.29 -4.30
C LYS A 59 -3.30 -23.60 -4.35
N ASN A 60 -3.28 -24.24 -5.52
CA ASN A 60 -2.39 -25.37 -5.76
C ASN A 60 -1.16 -24.90 -6.56
N PRO A 61 0.03 -24.83 -5.94
CA PRO A 61 1.23 -24.28 -6.58
C PRO A 61 1.67 -25.07 -7.81
N ALA A 62 1.37 -26.36 -7.88
CA ALA A 62 1.81 -27.22 -8.98
C ALA A 62 1.15 -26.91 -10.34
N PHE A 63 0.00 -26.23 -10.32
CA PHE A 63 -0.77 -25.94 -11.54
C PHE A 63 -0.71 -24.48 -11.99
N ILE A 64 -0.12 -23.59 -11.20
CA ILE A 64 -0.06 -22.15 -11.50
C ILE A 64 0.64 -21.89 -12.85
N ASP A 65 1.73 -22.59 -13.11
CA ASP A 65 2.47 -22.41 -14.37
C ASP A 65 1.64 -22.86 -15.58
N ARG A 66 0.79 -23.88 -15.38
CA ARG A 66 -0.11 -24.45 -16.41
C ARG A 66 -1.40 -23.66 -16.61
N GLU A 67 -1.81 -22.85 -15.64
CA GLU A 67 -3.00 -21.98 -15.80
C GLU A 67 -2.83 -21.01 -16.97
N SER A 68 -1.59 -20.57 -17.24
CA SER A 68 -1.29 -19.64 -18.33
C SER A 68 -1.53 -20.24 -19.73
N THR A 69 -1.31 -21.55 -19.90
CA THR A 69 -1.44 -22.24 -21.20
C THR A 69 -2.76 -23.01 -21.34
N ALA A 70 -3.50 -23.21 -20.24
CA ALA A 70 -4.72 -24.02 -20.20
C ALA A 70 -5.76 -23.63 -21.27
N TRP A 71 -5.96 -22.33 -21.52
CA TRP A 71 -6.90 -21.85 -22.53
C TRP A 71 -6.44 -22.16 -23.95
N VAL A 72 -5.14 -22.01 -24.22
CA VAL A 72 -4.56 -22.30 -25.54
C VAL A 72 -4.69 -23.79 -25.83
N GLU A 73 -4.36 -24.64 -24.87
CA GLU A 73 -4.49 -26.10 -24.99
C GLU A 73 -5.94 -26.54 -25.20
N ALA A 74 -6.89 -26.00 -24.44
CA ALA A 74 -8.31 -26.34 -24.58
C ALA A 74 -8.90 -25.93 -25.94
N VAL A 75 -8.50 -24.76 -26.46
CA VAL A 75 -8.92 -24.29 -27.79
C VAL A 75 -8.29 -25.16 -28.88
N LYS A 76 -7.00 -25.49 -28.74
CA LYS A 76 -6.27 -26.38 -29.64
C LYS A 76 -6.94 -27.76 -29.71
N GLU A 77 -7.23 -28.36 -28.57
CA GLU A 77 -7.91 -29.65 -28.47
C GLU A 77 -9.26 -29.64 -29.19
N LYS A 78 -10.05 -28.58 -28.99
CA LYS A 78 -11.41 -28.47 -29.56
C LYS A 78 -11.43 -28.22 -31.07
N HIS A 79 -10.43 -27.54 -31.62
CA HIS A 79 -10.46 -27.02 -32.99
C HIS A 79 -9.42 -27.63 -33.94
N GLU A 80 -8.32 -28.20 -33.43
CA GLU A 80 -7.28 -28.80 -34.27
C GLU A 80 -7.40 -30.33 -34.39
N TYR A 81 -8.13 -31.01 -33.49
CA TYR A 81 -8.35 -32.46 -33.55
C TYR A 81 -9.73 -32.86 -34.15
N ARG A 82 -10.36 -31.99 -34.95
CA ARG A 82 -11.56 -32.30 -35.74
C ARG A 82 -11.21 -32.46 -37.21
#